data_AF-A0AAJ2H637-F1
#
_entry.id   AF-A0AAJ2H637-F1
#
_cell.length_a   1.000
_cell.length_b   1.000
_cell.length_c   1.000
_cell.angle_alpha   90.00
_cell.angle_beta   90.00
_cell.angle_gamma   90.00
#
_symmetry.space_group_name_H-M   'P 1'
#
loop_
_entity.id
_entity.type
_entity.pdbx_description
1 polymer ?
#
loop_
_entity_poly.entity_id
_entity_poly.type
_entity_poly.pdbx_seq_one_letter_code
_entity_poly.pdbx_strand_id
1 'polypeptide(L)'
;PDYIDDPANFLENFDRVFLRQKIWPLLNARWPSMDNSIGRTATLMQDCADILNDVLHLDWQRCVEQSDAHTTNSSVIHLAELTKLSMARQRLLLSRWMQGKEQYAPTFHLVAQLRDQLIAARQDANPKIVWQHWQ
;
A
#
# COMPACT_ATOMS: atom_id res chain seq x y z
N PRO A 1 -12.08 12.74 36.45
CA PRO A 1 -11.27 13.05 35.25
C PRO A 1 -11.99 14.13 34.44
N ASP A 2 -11.51 15.37 34.56
CA ASP A 2 -12.06 16.50 33.81
C ASP A 2 -11.59 16.38 32.37
N TYR A 3 -12.52 16.03 31.48
CA TYR A 3 -12.28 16.14 30.05
C TYR A 3 -12.59 17.57 29.62
N ILE A 4 -11.77 18.11 28.72
CA ILE A 4 -11.95 19.44 28.14
C ILE A 4 -12.79 19.29 26.86
N ASP A 5 -13.98 19.88 26.85
CA ASP A 5 -14.80 20.07 25.65
C ASP A 5 -14.06 21.00 24.67
N ASP A 6 -13.37 20.42 23.68
CA ASP A 6 -12.85 21.18 22.54
C ASP A 6 -14.03 21.54 21.60
N PRO A 7 -14.32 22.84 21.36
CA PRO A 7 -15.35 23.29 20.44
C PRO A 7 -15.20 22.71 19.02
N ALA A 8 -13.98 22.35 18.61
CA ALA A 8 -13.72 21.71 17.32
C ALA A 8 -14.45 20.36 17.16
N ASN A 9 -14.80 19.67 18.26
CA ASN A 9 -15.57 18.43 18.23
C ASN A 9 -17.00 18.59 17.67
N PHE A 10 -17.48 19.83 17.57
CA PHE A 10 -18.80 20.20 17.07
C PHE A 10 -18.76 20.93 15.72
N LEU A 11 -17.57 21.15 15.16
CA LEU A 11 -17.43 21.82 13.87
C LEU A 11 -17.57 20.79 12.73
N GLU A 12 -18.72 20.83 12.05
CA GLU A 12 -19.06 19.89 10.96
C GLU A 12 -18.21 20.07 9.68
N ASN A 13 -17.36 21.10 9.60
CA ASN A 13 -16.41 21.25 8.50
C ASN A 13 -15.29 20.20 8.53
N PHE A 14 -15.11 19.48 9.64
CA PHE A 14 -14.21 18.33 9.71
C PHE A 14 -14.95 17.05 9.35
N ASP A 15 -14.42 16.29 8.37
CA ASP A 15 -15.03 15.05 7.86
C ASP A 15 -15.40 14.08 8.99
N ARG A 16 -14.52 13.92 9.99
CA ARG A 16 -14.77 13.02 11.12
C ARG A 16 -15.99 13.45 11.95
N VAL A 17 -16.18 14.76 12.15
CA VAL A 17 -17.32 15.30 12.90
C VAL A 17 -18.60 15.14 12.09
N PHE A 18 -18.57 15.54 10.81
CA PHE A 18 -19.69 15.38 9.89
C PHE A 18 -20.15 13.92 9.76
N LEU A 19 -19.22 12.99 9.52
CA LEU A 19 -19.52 11.57 9.42
C LEU A 19 -20.20 11.05 10.69
N ARG A 20 -19.67 11.37 11.86
CA ARG A 20 -20.21 10.93 13.15
C ARG A 20 -21.59 11.53 13.46
N GLN A 21 -21.80 12.81 13.16
CA GLN A 21 -23.02 13.52 13.57
C GLN A 21 -24.14 13.44 12.54
N LYS A 22 -23.83 13.38 11.24
CA LYS A 22 -24.83 13.37 10.17
C LYS A 22 -25.02 12.01 9.54
N ILE A 23 -23.93 11.33 9.21
CA ILE A 23 -23.99 10.11 8.39
C ILE A 23 -24.20 8.87 9.25
N TRP A 24 -23.45 8.72 10.35
CA TRP A 24 -23.49 7.55 11.22
C TRP A 24 -24.88 7.26 11.79
N PRO A 25 -25.67 8.25 12.28
CA PRO A 25 -27.01 7.98 12.80
C PRO A 25 -27.97 7.48 11.73
N LEU A 26 -27.89 8.02 10.50
CA LEU A 26 -28.73 7.59 9.38
C LEU A 26 -28.44 6.15 8.98
N LEU A 27 -27.15 5.80 8.91
CA LEU A 27 -26.73 4.44 8.58
C LEU A 27 -27.12 3.45 9.68
N ASN A 28 -26.90 3.79 10.95
CA ASN A 28 -27.23 2.92 12.07
C ASN A 28 -28.75 2.71 12.21
N ALA A 29 -29.56 3.73 11.90
CA ALA A 29 -31.02 3.60 11.88
C ALA A 29 -31.51 2.62 10.80
N ARG A 30 -30.86 2.58 9.63
CA ARG A 30 -31.20 1.66 8.53
C ARG A 30 -30.62 0.26 8.74
N TRP A 31 -29.41 0.16 9.29
CA TRP A 31 -28.68 -1.08 9.54
C TRP A 31 -28.13 -1.13 10.97
N PRO A 32 -28.93 -1.59 11.96
CA PRO A 32 -28.56 -1.52 13.38
C PRO A 32 -27.32 -2.33 13.80
N SER A 33 -26.85 -3.24 12.95
CA SER A 33 -25.65 -4.05 13.19
C SER A 33 -24.43 -3.59 12.38
N MET A 34 -24.48 -2.39 11.81
CA MET A 34 -23.41 -1.86 10.97
C MET A 34 -22.11 -1.69 11.77
N ASP A 35 -22.16 -1.16 12.99
CA ASP A 35 -20.96 -0.93 13.81
C ASP A 35 -20.17 -2.23 14.03
N ASN A 36 -20.87 -3.31 14.38
CA ASN A 36 -20.27 -4.64 14.52
C ASN A 36 -19.72 -5.17 13.18
N SER A 37 -20.43 -4.92 12.08
CA SER A 37 -20.02 -5.36 10.76
C SER A 37 -18.77 -4.62 10.26
N ILE A 38 -18.70 -3.31 10.48
CA ILE A 38 -17.53 -2.48 10.17
C ILE A 38 -16.36 -2.88 11.07
N GLY A 39 -16.58 -3.04 12.38
CA GLY A 39 -15.55 -3.48 13.31
C GLY A 39 -14.94 -4.82 12.91
N ARG A 40 -15.77 -5.81 12.61
CA ARG A 40 -15.32 -7.12 12.09
C ARG A 40 -14.58 -6.98 10.76
N THR A 41 -15.07 -6.12 9.85
CA THR A 41 -14.39 -5.89 8.57
C THR A 41 -13.01 -5.28 8.78
N ALA A 42 -12.85 -4.34 9.71
CA ALA A 42 -11.56 -3.76 10.05
C ALA A 42 -10.59 -4.83 10.58
N THR A 43 -11.05 -5.73 11.44
CA THR A 43 -10.25 -6.89 11.89
C THR A 43 -9.81 -7.77 10.72
N LEU A 44 -10.74 -8.16 9.84
CA LEU A 44 -10.42 -9.00 8.69
C LEU A 44 -9.48 -8.32 7.69
N MET A 45 -9.56 -6.99 7.54
CA MET A 45 -8.62 -6.23 6.71
C MET A 45 -7.23 -6.17 7.34
N GLN A 46 -7.12 -6.13 8.68
CA GLN A 46 -5.84 -6.25 9.36
C GLN A 46 -5.24 -7.65 9.14
N ASP A 47 -6.03 -8.72 9.32
CA ASP A 47 -5.58 -10.10 9.06
C ASP A 47 -5.09 -10.24 7.61
N CYS A 48 -5.82 -9.64 6.66
CA CYS A 48 -5.43 -9.61 5.26
C CYS A 48 -4.13 -8.84 5.04
N ALA A 49 -3.91 -7.70 5.71
CA ALA A 49 -2.68 -6.94 5.62
C ALA A 49 -1.48 -7.75 6.14
N ASP A 50 -1.66 -8.49 7.23
CA ASP A 50 -0.61 -9.34 7.82
C ASP A 50 -0.26 -10.49 6.88
N ILE A 51 -1.26 -11.18 6.32
CA ILE A 51 -1.05 -12.22 5.30
C ILE A 51 -0.33 -11.66 4.06
N LEU A 52 -0.71 -10.47 3.60
CA LEU A 52 -0.05 -9.84 2.46
C LEU A 52 1.41 -9.50 2.76
N ASN A 53 1.74 -9.10 3.99
CA ASN A 53 3.11 -8.87 4.42
C ASN A 53 3.93 -10.16 4.44
N ASP A 54 3.36 -11.28 4.89
CA ASP A 54 4.02 -12.58 4.87
C ASP A 54 4.31 -13.03 3.44
N VAL A 55 3.32 -12.91 2.54
CA VAL A 55 3.46 -13.21 1.12
C VAL A 55 4.53 -12.32 0.48
N LEU A 56 4.52 -11.02 0.79
CA LEU A 56 5.50 -10.07 0.31
C LEU A 56 6.91 -10.41 0.77
N HIS A 57 7.09 -10.83 2.03
CA HIS A 57 8.39 -11.22 2.56
C HIS A 57 8.96 -12.44 1.81
N LEU A 58 8.13 -13.44 1.53
CA LEU A 58 8.52 -14.61 0.74
C LEU A 58 8.87 -14.23 -0.71
N ASP A 59 8.07 -13.35 -1.31
CA ASP A 59 8.34 -12.84 -2.66
C ASP A 59 9.61 -12.01 -2.72
N TRP A 60 9.88 -11.21 -1.68
CA TRP A 60 11.08 -10.41 -1.57
C TRP A 60 12.33 -11.27 -1.54
N GLN A 61 12.36 -12.29 -0.68
CA GLN A 61 13.49 -13.23 -0.58
C GLN A 61 13.76 -13.96 -1.91
N ARG A 62 12.70 -14.23 -2.67
CA ARG A 62 12.81 -14.92 -3.96
C ARG A 62 13.23 -14.02 -5.11
N CYS A 63 12.73 -12.78 -5.13
CA CYS A 63 12.83 -11.91 -6.29
C CYS A 63 13.87 -10.80 -6.14
N VAL A 64 14.31 -10.47 -4.93
CA VAL A 64 15.15 -9.30 -4.66
C VAL A 64 16.51 -9.73 -4.13
N GLU A 65 17.57 -9.29 -4.81
CA GLU A 65 18.96 -9.44 -4.37
C GLU A 65 19.48 -8.10 -3.86
N GLN A 66 20.13 -8.12 -2.69
CA GLN A 66 20.82 -6.94 -2.15
C GLN A 66 22.23 -6.88 -2.73
N SER A 67 22.60 -5.75 -3.35
CA SER A 67 23.99 -5.52 -3.75
C SER A 67 24.86 -5.33 -2.51
N ASP A 68 26.08 -5.88 -2.54
CA ASP A 68 27.03 -5.78 -1.43
C ASP A 68 27.29 -4.33 -0.99
N ALA A 69 27.38 -4.16 0.32
CA ALA A 69 27.31 -2.90 1.07
C ALA A 69 28.45 -1.89 0.84
N HIS A 70 29.31 -2.08 -0.18
CA HIS A 70 30.53 -1.29 -0.37
C HIS A 70 30.47 -0.25 -1.49
N THR A 71 29.45 -0.23 -2.35
CA THR A 71 29.45 0.73 -3.47
C THR A 71 28.13 1.45 -3.74
N THR A 72 26.98 0.86 -3.43
CA THR A 72 25.68 1.56 -3.53
C THR A 72 24.64 0.77 -2.74
N ASN A 73 23.81 1.42 -1.91
CA ASN A 73 22.68 0.78 -1.23
C ASN A 73 21.55 0.44 -2.22
N SER A 74 21.85 -0.35 -3.24
CA SER A 74 20.96 -0.67 -4.35
C SER A 74 20.52 -2.12 -4.25
N SER A 75 19.23 -2.37 -4.47
CA SER A 75 18.67 -3.71 -4.62
C SER A 75 18.25 -3.93 -6.05
N VAL A 76 18.34 -5.16 -6.52
CA VAL A 76 17.96 -5.55 -7.89
C VAL A 76 16.83 -6.56 -7.84
N ILE A 77 15.92 -6.50 -8.81
CA ILE A 77 14.81 -7.45 -8.95
C ILE A 77 15.11 -8.43 -10.08
N HIS A 78 15.03 -9.73 -9.79
CA HIS A 78 15.09 -10.79 -10.79
C HIS A 78 13.76 -10.87 -11.58
N LEU A 79 13.74 -10.33 -12.79
CA LEU A 79 12.55 -10.35 -13.66
C LEU A 79 12.03 -11.77 -13.96
N ALA A 80 12.93 -12.75 -14.07
CA ALA A 80 12.56 -14.15 -14.29
C ALA A 80 11.75 -14.75 -13.13
N GLU A 81 12.01 -14.32 -11.89
CA GLU A 81 11.22 -14.76 -10.73
C GLU A 81 9.95 -13.92 -10.56
N LEU A 82 10.04 -12.60 -10.79
CA LEU A 82 8.90 -11.68 -10.73
C LEU A 82 7.76 -12.10 -11.67
N THR A 83 8.10 -12.51 -12.90
CA THR A 83 7.13 -12.93 -13.93
C THR A 83 6.40 -14.22 -13.59
N LYS A 84 6.92 -15.04 -12.66
CA LYS A 84 6.24 -16.23 -12.14
C LYS A 84 5.16 -15.89 -11.11
N LEU A 85 5.18 -14.68 -10.55
CA LEU A 85 4.18 -14.22 -9.58
C LEU A 85 2.88 -13.80 -10.28
N SER A 86 1.75 -13.85 -9.56
CA SER A 86 0.50 -13.29 -10.09
C SER A 86 0.60 -11.77 -10.24
N MET A 87 -0.21 -11.19 -11.13
CA MET A 87 -0.22 -9.73 -11.34
C MET A 87 -0.41 -8.92 -10.04
N ALA A 88 -1.19 -9.44 -9.09
CA ALA A 88 -1.39 -8.77 -7.80
C ALA A 88 -0.12 -8.77 -6.95
N ARG A 89 0.60 -9.90 -6.90
CA ARG A 89 1.86 -10.05 -6.17
C ARG A 89 2.99 -9.24 -6.79
N GLN A 90 3.06 -9.20 -8.12
CA GLN A 90 3.98 -8.30 -8.84
C GLN A 90 3.76 -6.84 -8.43
N ARG A 91 2.50 -6.37 -8.40
CA ARG A 91 2.18 -5.00 -7.96
C ARG A 91 2.57 -4.76 -6.51
N LEU A 92 2.28 -5.71 -5.61
CA LEU A 92 2.61 -5.58 -4.19
C LEU A 92 4.12 -5.45 -3.99
N LEU A 93 4.91 -6.33 -4.62
CA LEU A 93 6.37 -6.32 -4.54
C LEU A 93 6.95 -5.03 -5.13
N LEU A 94 6.53 -4.65 -6.35
CA LEU A 94 7.03 -3.44 -7.02
C LEU A 94 6.67 -2.18 -6.24
N SER A 95 5.44 -2.10 -5.70
CA SER A 95 5.02 -0.99 -4.84
C SER A 95 5.92 -0.86 -3.61
N ARG A 96 6.24 -1.98 -2.94
CA ARG A 96 7.11 -1.96 -1.76
C ARG A 96 8.55 -1.62 -2.13
N TRP A 97 9.06 -2.19 -3.21
CA TRP A 97 10.42 -1.96 -3.67
C TRP A 97 10.64 -0.49 -4.06
N MET A 98 9.71 0.10 -4.80
CA MET A 98 9.73 1.52 -5.17
C MET A 98 9.53 2.46 -3.98
N GLN A 99 8.80 2.05 -2.94
CA GLN A 99 8.66 2.83 -1.72
C GLN A 99 10.02 2.95 -0.99
N GLY A 100 10.79 1.86 -0.95
CA GLY A 100 12.08 1.86 -0.25
C GLY A 100 11.95 2.33 1.21
N LYS A 101 12.65 3.42 1.55
CA LYS A 101 12.62 4.05 2.89
C LYS A 101 11.61 5.20 3.00
N GLU A 102 10.90 5.51 1.93
CA GLU A 102 9.98 6.65 1.87
C GLU A 102 8.68 6.39 2.64
N GLN A 103 8.07 7.47 3.11
CA GLN A 103 6.84 7.41 3.90
C GLN A 103 5.66 6.84 3.09
N TYR A 104 5.57 7.20 1.81
CA TYR A 104 4.45 6.83 0.95
C TYR A 104 4.88 5.96 -0.23
N ALA A 105 4.11 4.90 -0.48
CA ALA A 105 4.25 4.11 -1.68
C ALA A 105 3.87 4.90 -2.94
N PRO A 106 4.40 4.54 -4.12
CA PRO A 106 3.96 5.09 -5.39
C PRO A 106 2.47 4.85 -5.66
N THR A 107 1.91 5.65 -6.56
CA THR A 107 0.52 5.48 -6.99
C THR A 107 0.34 4.15 -7.72
N PHE A 108 -0.89 3.61 -7.65
CA PHE A 108 -1.25 2.38 -8.36
C PHE A 108 -0.91 2.45 -9.86
N HIS A 109 -1.18 3.58 -10.50
CA HIS A 109 -0.90 3.81 -11.92
C HIS A 109 0.60 3.70 -12.23
N LEU A 110 1.45 4.29 -11.39
CA LEU A 110 2.89 4.25 -11.60
C LEU A 110 3.44 2.82 -11.45
N VAL A 111 2.96 2.07 -10.45
CA VAL A 111 3.35 0.67 -10.25
C VAL A 111 2.91 -0.19 -11.44
N ALA A 112 1.69 0.03 -11.95
CA ALA A 112 1.17 -0.69 -13.11
C ALA A 112 2.01 -0.38 -14.36
N GLN A 113 2.36 0.89 -14.58
CA GLN A 113 3.20 1.30 -15.69
C GLN A 113 4.60 0.66 -15.62
N LEU A 114 5.24 0.66 -14.45
CA LEU A 114 6.54 -0.01 -14.27
C LEU A 114 6.45 -1.49 -14.61
N ARG A 115 5.46 -2.20 -14.05
CA ARG A 115 5.23 -3.62 -14.32
C ARG A 115 5.12 -3.88 -15.83
N ASP A 116 4.30 -3.12 -16.53
CA ASP A 116 4.04 -3.33 -17.96
C ASP A 116 5.29 -3.05 -18.80
N GLN A 117 6.07 -2.02 -18.44
CA GLN A 117 7.35 -1.74 -19.07
C GLN A 117 8.38 -2.85 -18.82
N LEU A 118 8.47 -3.38 -17.60
CA LEU A 118 9.41 -4.46 -17.25
C LEU A 118 9.07 -5.78 -17.96
N ILE A 119 7.78 -6.09 -18.14
CA ILE A 119 7.33 -7.32 -18.81
C ILE A 119 7.46 -7.19 -20.34
N ALA A 120 7.23 -6.00 -20.89
CA ALA A 120 7.36 -5.74 -22.32
C ALA A 120 8.80 -5.48 -22.77
N ALA A 121 9.71 -5.16 -21.83
CA ALA A 121 11.12 -4.95 -22.11
C ALA A 121 11.77 -6.23 -22.66
N ARG A 122 12.31 -6.15 -23.88
CA ARG A 122 13.29 -7.14 -24.37
C ARG A 122 14.49 -7.15 -23.43
N GLN A 123 15.24 -8.27 -23.36
CA GLN A 123 16.42 -8.42 -22.49
C GLN A 123 17.47 -7.28 -22.64
N ASP A 124 17.44 -6.52 -23.75
CA ASP A 124 18.35 -5.39 -24.02
C ASP A 124 17.72 -3.99 -23.85
N ALA A 125 16.46 -3.90 -23.38
CA ALA A 125 15.85 -2.60 -23.09
C ALA A 125 16.23 -2.13 -21.69
N ASN A 126 16.72 -0.89 -21.56
CA ASN A 126 16.97 -0.21 -20.30
C ASN A 126 15.80 0.73 -19.97
N PRO A 127 14.67 0.24 -19.41
CA PRO A 127 13.57 1.11 -19.01
C PRO A 127 14.05 2.05 -17.89
N LYS A 128 14.02 3.35 -18.15
CA LYS A 128 14.27 4.39 -17.14
C LYS A 128 12.94 4.88 -16.61
N ILE A 129 12.72 4.75 -15.31
CA ILE A 129 11.57 5.34 -14.62
C ILE A 129 12.09 6.38 -13.64
N VAL A 130 11.61 7.61 -13.77
CA VAL A 130 11.91 8.69 -12.84
C VAL A 130 10.89 8.64 -11.71
N TRP A 131 11.35 8.35 -10.49
CA TRP A 131 10.53 8.36 -9.28
C TRP A 131 11.31 9.02 -8.14
N GLN A 132 10.70 10.03 -7.52
CA GLN A 132 11.22 10.82 -6.38
C GLN A 132 12.73 11.16 -6.44
N HIS A 133 13.11 12.02 -7.40
CA HIS A 133 14.45 12.61 -7.53
C HIS A 133 15.62 11.65 -7.79
N TRP A 134 15.39 10.37 -8.08
CA TRP A 134 16.45 9.46 -8.54
C TRP A 134 16.59 9.50 -10.07
N GLN A 135 17.79 9.88 -10.54
CA GLN A 135 18.27 9.71 -11.92
C GLN A 135 19.17 8.49 -12.04
#